data_AF-A0A2K0XM06-F1
#
_entry.id   AF-A0A2K0XM06-F1
#
_cell.length_a   1.000
_cell.length_b   1.000
_cell.length_c   1.000
_cell.angle_alpha   90.00
_cell.angle_beta   90.00
_cell.angle_gamma   90.00
#
_symmetry.space_group_name_H-M   'P 1'
#
loop_
_entity.id
_entity.type
_entity.pdbx_description
1 polymer ?
#
loop_
_entity_poly.entity_id
_entity_poly.type
_entity_poly.pdbx_seq_one_letter_code
_entity_poly.pdbx_strand_id
1 'polypeptide(L)'
;MRSLLYIFILLIITSCSYSELANQRLDDAQSMLARNPEKALNELNRIDVSELRDSDAVARWSLLYSEAMAANHIYAPTDTIVNVAIDFYSRHKDLAALNRAKAAQQKLSASKFAVKDSLAEARYLQKEREYRIYIERSQRERYVLISVIVLIAALVVIIYLMQNLRIRKAQNNALMAEASGLKLQLQSASDETSRMQSALHDLLDKRFALIDGLCDTYYQSQGTKNERKAIADRVKSEIETVRTDPEIFSEMEKTVNECRNNLLTHLKEYYPGIKSEEYQLTTFLACGFSSRTISLFLNESIENIYKRKSRLKQRIRAQNPPDDTEIMAIF
;
A
#
# COMPACT_ATOMS: atom_id res chain seq x y z
N MET A 1 -4.03 25.26 12.60
CA MET A 1 -5.09 25.86 11.74
C MET A 1 -5.56 27.24 12.20
N ARG A 2 -5.72 27.52 13.51
CA ARG A 2 -6.16 28.85 14.00
C ARG A 2 -5.16 29.99 13.69
N SER A 3 -3.85 29.72 13.76
CA SER A 3 -2.82 30.74 13.47
C SER A 3 -2.80 31.22 12.01
N LEU A 4 -3.15 30.34 11.05
CA LEU A 4 -3.26 30.70 9.63
C LEU A 4 -4.46 31.61 9.37
N LEU A 5 -5.57 31.39 10.09
CA LEU A 5 -6.78 32.19 10.01
C LEU A 5 -6.54 33.63 10.49
N TYR A 6 -5.80 33.82 11.59
CA TYR A 6 -5.46 35.15 12.10
C TYR A 6 -4.51 35.93 11.17
N ILE A 7 -3.54 35.24 10.55
CA ILE A 7 -2.64 35.86 9.55
C ILE A 7 -3.44 36.32 8.32
N PHE A 8 -4.39 35.51 7.87
CA PHE A 8 -5.25 35.84 6.73
C PHE A 8 -6.16 37.04 7.03
N ILE A 9 -6.76 37.09 8.22
CA ILE A 9 -7.59 38.21 8.67
C ILE A 9 -6.77 39.51 8.78
N LEU A 10 -5.55 39.45 9.31
CA LEU A 10 -4.67 40.63 9.43
C LEU A 10 -4.28 41.19 8.05
N LEU A 11 -4.01 40.32 7.08
CA LEU A 11 -3.70 40.68 5.69
C LEU A 11 -4.86 41.40 4.98
N ILE A 12 -6.10 40.97 5.24
CA ILE A 12 -7.31 41.59 4.68
C ILE A 12 -7.53 42.98 5.28
N ILE A 13 -7.33 43.15 6.59
CA ILE A 13 -7.57 44.43 7.27
C ILE A 13 -6.57 45.50 6.80
N THR A 14 -5.28 45.16 6.69
CA THR A 14 -4.26 46.10 6.17
C THR A 14 -4.47 46.46 4.71
N SER A 15 -5.18 45.59 3.97
CA SER A 15 -5.45 45.76 2.55
C SER A 15 -6.51 46.83 2.28
N CYS A 16 -7.53 46.90 3.12
CA CYS A 16 -8.65 47.84 2.97
C CYS A 16 -8.28 49.29 3.34
N SER A 17 -7.55 49.49 4.43
CA SER A 17 -7.24 50.84 4.94
C SER A 17 -6.38 51.67 3.97
N TYR A 18 -5.51 51.04 3.18
CA TYR A 18 -4.67 51.74 2.20
C TYR A 18 -5.46 52.20 0.97
N SER A 19 -6.41 51.39 0.48
CA SER A 19 -7.25 51.73 -0.68
C SER A 19 -8.16 52.94 -0.37
N GLU A 20 -8.68 53.02 0.86
CA GLU A 20 -9.54 54.13 1.31
C GLU A 20 -8.82 55.48 1.29
N LEU A 21 -7.57 55.54 1.76
CA LEU A 21 -6.76 56.77 1.77
C LEU A 21 -6.43 57.28 0.36
N ALA A 22 -6.12 56.38 -0.58
CA ALA A 22 -5.85 56.75 -1.96
C ALA A 22 -7.09 57.33 -2.66
N ASN A 23 -8.26 56.72 -2.42
CA ASN A 23 -9.52 57.19 -2.99
C ASN A 23 -9.91 58.59 -2.47
N GLN A 24 -9.71 58.85 -1.18
CA GLN A 24 -9.97 60.17 -0.59
C GLN A 24 -9.15 61.27 -1.26
N ARG A 25 -7.86 61.03 -1.54
CA ARG A 25 -7.00 62.01 -2.24
C ARG A 25 -7.46 62.27 -3.67
N LEU A 26 -8.01 61.26 -4.35
CA LEU A 26 -8.56 61.41 -5.70
C LEU A 26 -9.87 62.22 -5.69
N ASP A 27 -10.72 62.03 -4.68
CA ASP A 27 -11.94 62.83 -4.48
C ASP A 27 -11.59 64.30 -4.26
N ASP A 28 -10.60 64.57 -3.40
CA ASP A 28 -10.12 65.92 -3.12
C ASP A 28 -9.60 66.59 -4.39
N ALA A 29 -8.74 65.90 -5.16
CA ALA A 29 -8.22 66.42 -6.43
C ALA A 29 -9.33 66.70 -7.46
N GLN A 30 -10.31 65.80 -7.58
CA GLN A 30 -11.45 65.97 -8.49
C GLN A 30 -12.29 67.21 -8.13
N SER A 31 -12.54 67.46 -6.84
CA SER A 31 -13.31 68.62 -6.38
C SER A 31 -12.61 69.95 -6.70
N MET A 32 -11.27 69.95 -6.70
CA MET A 32 -10.45 71.15 -6.96
C MET A 32 -10.31 71.44 -8.46
N LEU A 33 -10.44 70.43 -9.32
CA LEU A 33 -10.19 70.53 -10.75
C LEU A 33 -10.97 71.65 -11.46
N ALA A 34 -12.23 71.87 -11.09
CA ALA A 34 -13.08 72.89 -11.70
C ALA A 34 -12.77 74.32 -11.21
N ARG A 35 -12.20 74.47 -10.01
CA ARG A 35 -11.97 75.77 -9.36
C ARG A 35 -10.51 76.23 -9.47
N ASN A 36 -9.57 75.30 -9.34
CA ASN A 36 -8.13 75.54 -9.41
C ASN A 36 -7.42 74.30 -9.98
N PRO A 37 -7.22 74.25 -11.31
CA PRO A 37 -6.64 73.08 -11.97
C PRO A 37 -5.16 72.89 -11.62
N GLU A 38 -4.42 73.94 -11.28
CA GLU A 38 -3.00 73.86 -10.90
C GLU A 38 -2.84 73.15 -9.56
N LYS A 39 -3.67 73.52 -8.57
CA LYS A 39 -3.68 72.87 -7.26
C LYS A 39 -4.10 71.39 -7.37
N ALA A 40 -5.12 71.11 -8.17
CA ALA A 40 -5.56 69.73 -8.44
C ALA A 40 -4.42 68.89 -9.05
N LEU A 41 -3.68 69.45 -10.01
CA LEU A 41 -2.53 68.77 -10.62
C LEU A 41 -1.39 68.52 -9.61
N ASN A 42 -1.14 69.46 -8.69
CA ASN A 42 -0.12 69.28 -7.65
C ASN A 42 -0.50 68.15 -6.68
N GLU A 43 -1.77 68.04 -6.27
CA GLU A 43 -2.22 66.91 -5.44
C GLU A 43 -2.12 65.58 -6.20
N LEU A 44 -2.47 65.54 -7.48
CA LEU A 44 -2.34 64.33 -8.29
C LEU A 44 -0.87 63.91 -8.50
N ASN A 45 0.05 64.87 -8.56
CA ASN A 45 1.50 64.61 -8.64
C ASN A 45 2.06 63.99 -7.35
N ARG A 46 1.44 64.24 -6.19
CA ARG A 46 1.86 63.68 -4.89
C ARG A 46 1.44 62.23 -4.70
N ILE A 47 0.48 61.73 -5.47
CA ILE A 47 0.03 60.34 -5.42
C ILE A 47 1.08 59.48 -6.12
N ASP A 48 1.62 58.47 -5.42
CA ASP A 48 2.48 57.46 -6.02
C ASP A 48 1.61 56.42 -6.74
N VAL A 49 1.71 56.39 -8.07
CA VAL A 49 0.90 55.49 -8.91
C VAL A 49 1.34 54.04 -8.74
N SER A 50 2.59 53.80 -8.35
CA SER A 50 3.15 52.45 -8.19
C SER A 50 2.59 51.71 -6.97
N GLU A 51 2.08 52.47 -5.98
CA GLU A 51 1.49 51.90 -4.76
C GLU A 51 -0.03 51.71 -4.84
N LEU A 52 -0.70 52.29 -5.84
CA LEU A 52 -2.12 52.06 -6.07
C LEU A 52 -2.38 50.57 -6.31
N ARG A 53 -3.31 49.99 -5.56
CA ARG A 53 -3.56 48.53 -5.59
C ARG A 53 -4.65 48.13 -6.58
N ASP A 54 -5.60 49.04 -6.79
CA ASP A 54 -6.80 48.78 -7.59
C ASP A 54 -6.66 49.42 -8.97
N SER A 55 -7.00 48.64 -10.02
CA SER A 55 -7.00 49.14 -11.39
C SER A 55 -7.98 50.29 -11.61
N ASP A 56 -9.05 50.35 -10.82
CA ASP A 56 -10.03 51.45 -10.83
C ASP A 56 -9.41 52.76 -10.33
N ALA A 57 -8.70 52.72 -9.21
CA ALA A 57 -8.00 53.88 -8.66
C ALA A 57 -6.94 54.42 -9.63
N VAL A 58 -6.20 53.53 -10.31
CA VAL A 58 -5.22 53.91 -11.34
C VAL A 58 -5.91 54.55 -12.54
N ALA A 59 -7.02 53.99 -13.03
CA ALA A 59 -7.77 54.56 -14.14
C ALA A 59 -8.39 55.92 -13.82
N ARG A 60 -8.92 56.07 -12.60
CA ARG A 60 -9.46 57.31 -12.07
C ARG A 60 -8.39 58.38 -11.93
N TRP A 61 -7.24 58.03 -11.35
CA TRP A 61 -6.08 58.92 -11.31
C TRP A 61 -5.65 59.34 -12.71
N SER A 62 -5.53 58.42 -13.66
CA SER A 62 -5.14 58.70 -15.05
C SER A 62 -6.10 59.63 -15.77
N LEU A 63 -7.42 59.51 -15.51
CA LEU A 63 -8.42 60.43 -16.04
C LEU A 63 -8.24 61.85 -15.47
N LEU A 64 -8.23 61.97 -14.14
CA LEU A 64 -8.11 63.26 -13.46
C LEU A 64 -6.78 63.96 -13.78
N TYR A 65 -5.70 63.20 -13.87
CA TYR A 65 -4.37 63.70 -14.24
C TYR A 65 -4.36 64.27 -15.67
N SER A 66 -4.95 63.54 -16.61
CA SER A 66 -5.05 63.97 -18.00
C SER A 66 -5.95 65.20 -18.16
N GLU A 67 -7.05 65.28 -17.42
CA GLU A 67 -7.93 66.46 -17.39
C GLU A 67 -7.23 67.68 -16.77
N ALA A 68 -6.51 67.49 -15.67
CA ALA A 68 -5.77 68.55 -15.00
C ALA A 68 -4.66 69.11 -15.89
N MET A 69 -3.91 68.25 -16.58
CA MET A 69 -2.92 68.69 -17.57
C MET A 69 -3.56 69.47 -18.72
N ALA A 70 -4.67 68.98 -19.26
CA ALA A 70 -5.41 69.65 -20.33
C ALA A 70 -5.94 71.03 -19.89
N ALA A 71 -6.44 71.16 -18.65
CA ALA A 71 -6.96 72.40 -18.09
C ALA A 71 -5.86 73.44 -17.81
N ASN A 72 -4.64 72.99 -17.47
CA ASN A 72 -3.47 73.86 -17.28
C ASN A 72 -2.68 74.11 -18.58
N HIS A 73 -3.16 73.64 -19.73
CA HIS A 73 -2.47 73.74 -21.02
C HIS A 73 -1.05 73.14 -21.03
N ILE A 74 -0.84 72.07 -20.25
CA ILE A 74 0.47 71.41 -20.12
C ILE A 74 0.63 70.34 -21.19
N TYR A 75 1.76 70.38 -21.88
CA TYR A 75 2.16 69.39 -22.87
C TYR A 75 2.38 67.99 -22.24
N ALA A 76 1.78 66.96 -22.85
CA ALA A 76 2.07 65.56 -22.56
C ALA A 76 2.97 64.96 -23.67
N PRO A 77 4.12 64.36 -23.33
CA PRO A 77 5.04 63.78 -24.32
C PRO A 77 4.50 62.51 -24.99
N THR A 78 3.59 61.79 -24.34
CA THR A 78 2.96 60.56 -24.86
C THR A 78 1.47 60.56 -24.53
N ASP A 79 0.74 59.61 -25.12
CA ASP A 79 -0.67 59.37 -24.77
C ASP A 79 -0.83 58.20 -23.76
N THR A 80 0.26 57.73 -23.14
CA THR A 80 0.26 56.52 -22.29
C THR A 80 -0.75 56.62 -21.15
N ILE A 81 -0.70 57.69 -20.35
CA ILE A 81 -1.52 57.84 -19.13
C ILE A 81 -3.01 57.99 -19.49
N VAL A 82 -3.35 58.83 -20.46
CA VAL A 82 -4.75 59.01 -20.87
C VAL A 82 -5.34 57.73 -21.47
N ASN A 83 -4.53 56.95 -22.20
CA ASN A 83 -4.95 55.66 -22.75
C ASN A 83 -5.30 54.64 -21.64
N VAL A 84 -4.64 54.70 -20.47
CA VAL A 84 -5.01 53.85 -19.32
C VAL A 84 -6.48 54.07 -18.92
N ALA A 85 -6.90 55.33 -18.80
CA ALA A 85 -8.28 55.68 -18.48
C ALA A 85 -9.23 55.26 -19.60
N ILE A 86 -8.89 55.55 -20.86
CA ILE A 86 -9.71 55.18 -22.02
C ILE A 86 -9.94 53.67 -22.07
N ASP A 87 -8.87 52.87 -21.97
CA ASP A 87 -8.95 51.41 -22.02
C ASP A 87 -9.78 50.86 -20.85
N PHE A 88 -9.58 51.38 -19.65
CA PHE A 88 -10.32 50.94 -18.47
C PHE A 88 -11.82 51.26 -18.59
N TYR A 89 -12.19 52.51 -18.84
CA TYR A 89 -13.59 52.92 -18.91
C TYR A 89 -14.32 52.36 -20.14
N SER A 90 -13.59 52.10 -21.24
CA SER A 90 -14.10 51.36 -22.39
C SER A 90 -14.50 49.93 -22.01
N ARG A 91 -13.65 49.20 -21.28
CA ARG A 91 -13.95 47.83 -20.82
C ARG A 91 -15.09 47.79 -19.81
N HIS A 92 -15.17 48.78 -18.92
CA HIS A 92 -16.19 48.85 -17.87
C HIS A 92 -17.50 49.51 -18.35
N LYS A 93 -17.57 49.97 -19.59
CA LYS A 93 -18.74 50.60 -20.21
C LYS A 93 -19.24 51.88 -19.51
N ASP A 94 -18.34 52.58 -18.82
CA ASP A 94 -18.64 53.92 -18.29
C ASP A 94 -18.45 54.97 -19.40
N LEU A 95 -19.55 55.26 -20.09
CA LEU A 95 -19.55 56.20 -21.22
C LEU A 95 -19.24 57.64 -20.79
N ALA A 96 -19.62 58.04 -19.57
CA ALA A 96 -19.40 59.40 -19.09
C ALA A 96 -17.91 59.65 -18.83
N ALA A 97 -17.26 58.75 -18.10
CA ALA A 97 -15.82 58.81 -17.85
C ALA A 97 -15.00 58.61 -19.13
N LEU A 98 -15.43 57.74 -20.03
CA LEU A 98 -14.78 57.53 -21.33
C LEU A 98 -14.81 58.79 -22.21
N ASN A 99 -15.95 59.48 -22.28
CA ASN A 99 -16.08 60.71 -23.06
C ASN A 99 -15.19 61.83 -22.48
N ARG A 100 -15.10 61.92 -21.16
CA ARG A 100 -14.18 62.82 -20.46
C ARG A 100 -12.72 62.53 -20.80
N ALA A 101 -12.31 61.25 -20.75
CA ALA A 101 -10.95 60.83 -21.10
C ALA A 101 -10.59 61.19 -22.55
N LYS A 102 -11.50 60.93 -23.50
CA LYS A 102 -11.32 61.29 -24.92
C LYS A 102 -11.25 62.80 -25.13
N ALA A 103 -12.07 63.58 -24.43
CA ALA A 103 -12.02 65.04 -24.49
C ALA A 103 -10.69 65.59 -23.95
N ALA A 104 -10.18 65.00 -22.85
CA ALA A 104 -8.85 65.32 -22.33
C ALA A 104 -7.75 64.98 -23.34
N GLN A 105 -7.79 63.80 -23.96
CA GLN A 105 -6.84 63.38 -25.00
C GLN A 105 -6.80 64.36 -26.19
N GLN A 106 -7.96 64.82 -26.67
CA GLN A 106 -8.03 65.79 -27.76
C GLN A 106 -7.37 67.12 -27.38
N LYS A 107 -7.63 67.63 -26.18
CA LYS A 107 -7.01 68.86 -25.67
C LYS A 107 -5.49 68.73 -25.49
N LEU A 108 -5.02 67.60 -24.96
CA LEU A 108 -3.60 67.30 -24.82
C LEU A 108 -2.92 67.21 -26.19
N SER A 109 -3.58 66.62 -27.18
CA SER A 109 -3.08 66.55 -28.56
C SER A 109 -2.96 67.94 -29.21
N ALA A 110 -3.89 68.85 -28.95
CA ALA A 110 -3.80 70.23 -29.42
C ALA A 110 -2.66 71.01 -28.75
N SER A 111 -2.34 70.69 -27.50
CA SER A 111 -1.22 71.30 -26.75
C SER A 111 0.17 70.83 -27.19
N LYS A 112 0.27 69.89 -28.16
CA LYS A 112 1.56 69.40 -28.70
C LYS A 112 2.45 70.49 -29.31
N PHE A 113 1.89 71.66 -29.61
CA PHE A 113 2.60 72.83 -30.15
C PHE A 113 2.85 73.94 -29.11
N ALA A 114 2.51 73.72 -27.83
CA ALA A 114 2.76 74.66 -26.75
C ALA A 114 4.26 74.69 -26.36
N VAL A 115 4.68 75.77 -25.69
CA VAL A 115 6.07 75.91 -25.20
C VAL A 115 6.41 74.74 -24.29
N LYS A 116 7.49 74.03 -24.63
CA LYS A 116 7.92 72.81 -23.95
C LYS A 116 8.53 73.15 -22.58
N ASP A 117 7.75 72.98 -21.51
CA ASP A 117 8.25 73.05 -20.14
C ASP A 117 8.95 71.74 -19.75
N SER A 118 10.28 71.81 -19.62
CA SER A 118 11.14 70.68 -19.23
C SER A 118 10.77 70.06 -17.88
N LEU A 119 10.25 70.85 -16.93
CA LEU A 119 9.88 70.39 -15.61
C LEU A 119 8.58 69.57 -15.65
N ALA A 120 7.58 70.05 -16.40
CA ALA A 120 6.34 69.33 -16.62
C ALA A 120 6.55 68.01 -17.37
N GLU A 121 7.43 68.01 -18.39
CA GLU A 121 7.81 66.79 -19.11
C GLU A 121 8.48 65.76 -18.18
N ALA A 122 9.43 66.20 -17.33
CA ALA A 122 10.10 65.31 -16.39
C ALA A 122 9.13 64.67 -15.37
N ARG A 123 8.17 65.46 -14.85
CA ARG A 123 7.12 64.96 -13.94
C ARG A 123 6.21 63.95 -14.62
N TYR A 124 5.82 64.21 -15.87
CA TYR A 124 5.02 63.26 -16.64
C TYR A 124 5.75 61.93 -16.84
N LEU A 125 7.01 61.98 -17.28
CA LEU A 125 7.83 60.77 -17.48
C LEU A 125 8.08 60.01 -16.18
N GLN A 126 8.18 60.71 -15.05
CA GLN A 126 8.22 60.07 -13.74
C GLN A 126 6.94 59.26 -13.47
N LYS A 127 5.76 59.83 -13.73
CA LYS A 127 4.48 59.12 -13.54
C LYS A 127 4.31 57.93 -14.48
N GLU A 128 4.80 58.00 -15.70
CA GLU A 128 4.84 56.81 -16.57
C GLU A 128 5.74 55.70 -16.02
N ARG A 129 6.85 56.03 -15.35
CA ARG A 129 7.72 55.03 -14.70
C ARG A 129 7.01 54.38 -13.51
N GLU A 130 6.36 55.18 -12.67
CA GLU A 130 5.55 54.67 -11.55
C GLU A 130 4.46 53.71 -12.04
N TYR A 131 3.76 54.05 -13.13
CA TYR A 131 2.75 53.19 -13.74
C TYR A 131 3.34 51.87 -14.30
N ARG A 132 4.53 51.91 -14.91
CA ARG A 132 5.20 50.67 -15.36
C ARG A 132 5.53 49.74 -14.21
N ILE A 133 6.00 50.29 -13.09
CA ILE A 133 6.27 49.52 -11.86
C ILE A 133 4.97 48.87 -11.34
N TYR A 134 3.85 49.61 -11.36
CA TYR A 134 2.54 49.06 -11.01
C TYR A 134 2.17 47.84 -11.86
N ILE A 135 2.31 47.93 -13.20
CA ILE A 135 2.01 46.79 -14.10
C ILE A 135 2.89 45.59 -13.77
N GLU A 136 4.21 45.79 -13.61
CA GLU A 136 5.15 44.71 -13.32
C GLU A 136 4.84 44.01 -11.99
N ARG A 137 4.50 44.77 -10.95
CA ARG A 137 4.09 44.23 -9.66
C ARG A 137 2.83 43.37 -9.80
N SER A 138 1.79 43.88 -10.47
CA SER A 138 0.53 43.17 -10.65
C SER A 138 0.71 41.86 -11.42
N GLN A 139 1.57 41.85 -12.44
CA GLN A 139 1.91 40.62 -13.18
C GLN A 139 2.67 39.62 -12.31
N ARG A 140 3.68 40.07 -11.55
CA ARG A 140 4.43 39.20 -10.63
C ARG A 140 3.53 38.57 -9.58
N GLU A 141 2.63 39.34 -8.98
CA GLU A 141 1.67 38.82 -7.99
C GLU A 141 0.79 37.72 -8.60
N ARG A 142 0.31 37.88 -9.83
CA ARG A 142 -0.46 36.85 -10.55
C ARG A 142 0.38 35.60 -10.84
N TYR A 143 1.62 35.74 -11.31
CA TYR A 143 2.49 34.60 -11.58
C TYR A 143 2.85 33.82 -10.31
N VAL A 144 3.10 34.53 -9.19
CA VAL A 144 3.37 33.90 -7.89
C VAL A 144 2.13 33.16 -7.39
N LEU A 145 0.93 33.72 -7.54
CA LEU A 145 -0.30 33.03 -7.15
C LEU A 145 -0.51 31.75 -7.97
N ILE A 146 -0.33 31.80 -9.30
CA ILE A 146 -0.43 30.63 -10.17
C ILE A 146 0.61 29.57 -9.79
N SER A 147 1.86 29.97 -9.54
CA SER A 147 2.93 29.01 -9.19
C SER A 147 2.67 28.32 -7.85
N VAL A 148 2.12 29.04 -6.86
CA VAL A 148 1.70 28.47 -5.57
C VAL A 148 0.56 27.46 -5.76
N ILE A 149 -0.43 27.77 -6.58
CA ILE A 149 -1.53 26.83 -6.89
C ILE A 149 -0.99 25.55 -7.54
N VAL A 150 -0.09 25.67 -8.51
CA VAL A 150 0.53 24.52 -9.18
C VAL A 150 1.33 23.66 -8.19
N LEU A 151 2.08 24.29 -7.28
CA LEU A 151 2.86 23.59 -6.26
C LEU A 151 1.95 22.81 -5.28
N ILE A 152 0.85 23.43 -4.83
CA ILE A 152 -0.14 22.76 -3.98
C ILE A 152 -0.78 21.57 -4.71
N ALA A 153 -1.16 21.73 -5.97
CA ALA A 153 -1.72 20.64 -6.77
C ALA A 153 -0.73 19.47 -6.91
N ALA A 154 0.56 19.76 -7.16
CA ALA A 154 1.60 18.74 -7.22
C ALA A 154 1.75 17.99 -5.89
N LEU A 155 1.73 18.68 -4.75
CA LEU A 155 1.79 18.05 -3.43
C LEU A 155 0.58 17.13 -3.18
N VAL A 156 -0.63 17.56 -3.55
CA VAL A 156 -1.85 16.74 -3.42
C VAL A 156 -1.72 15.46 -4.24
N VAL A 157 -1.23 15.55 -5.48
CA VAL A 157 -1.00 14.38 -6.35
C VAL A 157 0.04 13.44 -5.73
N ILE A 158 1.15 13.97 -5.23
CA ILE A 158 2.20 13.15 -4.57
C ILE A 158 1.63 12.42 -3.36
N ILE A 159 0.87 13.11 -2.49
CA ILE A 159 0.24 12.50 -1.32
C ILE A 159 -0.74 11.40 -1.75
N TYR A 160 -1.57 11.65 -2.76
CA TYR A 160 -2.51 10.66 -3.30
C TYR A 160 -1.79 9.41 -3.81
N LEU A 161 -0.73 9.59 -4.60
CA LEU A 161 0.07 8.48 -5.12
C LEU A 161 0.72 7.68 -3.99
N MET A 162 1.30 8.35 -2.99
CA MET A 162 1.91 7.70 -1.82
C MET A 162 0.87 6.90 -1.01
N GLN A 163 -0.33 7.46 -0.80
CA GLN A 163 -1.41 6.75 -0.10
C GLN A 163 -1.86 5.51 -0.86
N ASN A 164 -2.08 5.62 -2.17
CA ASN A 164 -2.49 4.50 -3.01
C ASN A 164 -1.42 3.39 -3.03
N LEU A 165 -0.13 3.76 -3.14
CA LEU A 165 0.98 2.82 -3.05
C LEU A 165 1.03 2.11 -1.69
N ARG A 166 0.78 2.82 -0.60
CA ARG A 166 0.75 2.24 0.76
C ARG A 166 -0.36 1.20 0.91
N ILE A 167 -1.55 1.49 0.40
CA ILE A 167 -2.69 0.56 0.42
C ILE A 167 -2.39 -0.68 -0.42
N ARG A 168 -1.90 -0.50 -1.65
CA ARG A 168 -1.51 -1.61 -2.54
C ARG A 168 -0.42 -2.48 -1.93
N LYS A 169 0.57 -1.87 -1.27
CA LYS A 169 1.64 -2.59 -0.58
C LYS A 169 1.12 -3.43 0.58
N ALA A 170 0.16 -2.93 1.36
CA ALA A 170 -0.47 -3.68 2.44
C ALA A 170 -1.24 -4.91 1.91
N GLN A 171 -2.00 -4.75 0.82
CA GLN A 171 -2.71 -5.86 0.17
C GLN A 171 -1.76 -6.93 -0.36
N ASN A 172 -0.67 -6.52 -1.02
CA ASN A 172 0.32 -7.46 -1.55
C ASN A 172 1.05 -8.22 -0.44
N ASN A 173 1.42 -7.53 0.65
CA ASN A 173 2.02 -8.18 1.81
C ASN A 173 1.10 -9.23 2.44
N ALA A 174 -0.22 -8.96 2.51
CA ALA A 174 -1.20 -9.92 3.01
C ALA A 174 -1.31 -11.14 2.09
N LEU A 175 -1.39 -10.92 0.77
CA LEU A 175 -1.42 -12.01 -0.21
C LEU A 175 -0.14 -12.87 -0.17
N MET A 176 1.03 -12.24 -0.01
CA MET A 176 2.31 -12.94 0.12
C MET A 176 2.38 -13.76 1.41
N ALA A 177 1.80 -13.26 2.51
CA ALA A 177 1.71 -14.02 3.76
C ALA A 177 0.84 -15.27 3.58
N GLU A 178 -0.33 -15.13 2.94
CA GLU A 178 -1.21 -16.27 2.63
C GLU A 178 -0.54 -17.30 1.71
N ALA A 179 0.08 -16.84 0.62
CA ALA A 179 0.82 -17.71 -0.30
C ALA A 179 1.99 -18.43 0.38
N SER A 180 2.69 -17.75 1.30
CA SER A 180 3.77 -18.37 2.09
C SER A 180 3.25 -19.43 3.06
N GLY A 181 2.09 -19.21 3.68
CA GLY A 181 1.43 -20.19 4.55
C GLY A 181 1.00 -21.44 3.79
N LEU A 182 0.35 -21.26 2.64
CA LEU A 182 -0.01 -22.34 1.71
C LEU A 182 1.24 -23.11 1.23
N LYS A 183 2.31 -22.40 0.88
CA LYS A 183 3.57 -23.03 0.47
C LYS A 183 4.16 -23.90 1.59
N LEU A 184 4.12 -23.43 2.84
CA LEU A 184 4.62 -24.19 3.98
C LEU A 184 3.79 -25.45 4.24
N GLN A 185 2.46 -25.38 4.10
CA GLN A 185 1.57 -26.54 4.20
C GLN A 185 1.80 -27.57 3.07
N LEU A 186 1.97 -27.09 1.84
CA LEU A 186 2.31 -27.95 0.69
C LEU A 186 3.66 -28.64 0.89
N GLN A 187 4.64 -27.91 1.43
CA GLN A 187 5.95 -28.48 1.72
C GLN A 187 5.88 -29.55 2.81
N SER A 188 5.15 -29.32 3.91
CA SER A 188 4.98 -30.35 4.95
C SER A 188 4.25 -31.59 4.43
N ALA A 189 3.22 -31.43 3.60
CA ALA A 189 2.50 -32.56 2.99
C ALA A 189 3.38 -33.32 1.99
N SER A 190 4.19 -32.60 1.22
CA SER A 190 5.18 -33.21 0.31
C SER A 190 6.24 -33.99 1.08
N ASP A 191 6.74 -33.43 2.19
CA ASP A 191 7.74 -34.10 3.03
C ASP A 191 7.16 -35.38 3.65
N GLU A 192 5.92 -35.34 4.16
CA GLU A 192 5.22 -36.52 4.67
C GLU A 192 5.03 -37.60 3.59
N THR A 193 4.60 -37.19 2.40
CA THR A 193 4.44 -38.10 1.25
C THR A 193 5.78 -38.73 0.85
N SER A 194 6.86 -37.94 0.83
CA SER A 194 8.20 -38.45 0.50
C SER A 194 8.71 -39.45 1.54
N ARG A 195 8.50 -39.18 2.83
CA ARG A 195 8.87 -40.10 3.92
C ARG A 195 8.09 -41.41 3.83
N MET A 196 6.78 -41.33 3.56
CA MET A 196 5.94 -42.52 3.33
C MET A 196 6.42 -43.32 2.12
N GLN A 197 6.76 -42.64 1.01
CA GLN A 197 7.27 -43.27 -0.20
C GLN A 197 8.60 -44.00 0.05
N SER A 198 9.54 -43.39 0.78
CA SER A 198 10.80 -44.03 1.15
C SER A 198 10.59 -45.26 2.03
N ALA A 199 9.75 -45.16 3.07
CA ALA A 199 9.44 -46.30 3.93
C ALA A 199 8.79 -47.46 3.16
N LEU A 200 7.88 -47.15 2.23
CA LEU A 200 7.26 -48.14 1.36
C LEU A 200 8.30 -48.84 0.47
N HIS A 201 9.23 -48.08 -0.13
CA HIS A 201 10.28 -48.64 -0.98
C HIS A 201 11.17 -49.61 -0.21
N ASP A 202 11.65 -49.20 0.97
CA ASP A 202 12.49 -50.04 1.84
C ASP A 202 11.77 -51.34 2.26
N LEU A 203 10.47 -51.26 2.56
CA LEU A 203 9.66 -52.44 2.90
C LEU A 203 9.47 -53.39 1.71
N LEU A 204 9.23 -52.84 0.50
CA LEU A 204 9.11 -53.64 -0.71
C LEU A 204 10.42 -54.32 -1.05
N ASP A 205 11.55 -53.63 -0.93
CA ASP A 205 12.88 -54.19 -1.18
C ASP A 205 13.16 -55.37 -0.25
N LYS A 206 12.89 -55.23 1.06
CA LYS A 206 13.00 -56.34 2.02
C LYS A 206 12.10 -57.51 1.65
N ARG A 207 10.87 -57.24 1.23
CA ARG A 207 9.91 -58.29 0.84
C ARG A 207 10.33 -59.02 -0.42
N PHE A 208 10.83 -58.30 -1.43
CA PHE A 208 11.31 -58.92 -2.67
C PHE A 208 12.60 -59.71 -2.44
N ALA A 209 13.51 -59.25 -1.58
CA ALA A 209 14.69 -60.01 -1.20
C ALA A 209 14.34 -61.35 -0.51
N LEU A 210 13.31 -61.38 0.33
CA LEU A 210 12.82 -62.62 0.94
C LEU A 210 12.27 -63.59 -0.11
N ILE A 211 11.45 -63.10 -1.04
CA ILE A 211 10.91 -63.91 -2.14
C ILE A 211 12.05 -64.46 -3.00
N ASP A 212 13.03 -63.62 -3.34
CA ASP A 212 14.19 -64.00 -4.14
C ASP A 212 15.00 -65.09 -3.44
N GLY A 213 15.30 -64.94 -2.15
CA GLY A 213 16.01 -65.96 -1.37
C GLY A 213 15.25 -67.29 -1.24
N LEU A 214 13.91 -67.26 -1.18
CA LEU A 214 13.09 -68.47 -1.20
C LEU A 214 13.11 -69.14 -2.59
N CYS A 215 13.04 -68.35 -3.66
CA CYS A 215 13.16 -68.82 -5.04
C CYS A 215 14.55 -69.44 -5.32
N ASP A 216 15.62 -68.82 -4.84
CA ASP A 216 16.99 -69.34 -4.94
C ASP A 216 17.13 -70.67 -4.20
N THR A 217 16.62 -70.75 -2.97
CA THR A 217 16.63 -71.99 -2.19
C THR A 217 15.85 -73.10 -2.90
N TYR A 218 14.72 -72.76 -3.52
CA TYR A 218 13.94 -73.70 -4.31
C TYR A 218 14.71 -74.15 -5.56
N TYR A 219 15.26 -73.21 -6.33
CA TYR A 219 15.98 -73.50 -7.57
C TYR A 219 17.22 -74.37 -7.32
N GLN A 220 18.02 -74.07 -6.29
CA GLN A 220 19.22 -74.82 -5.95
C GLN A 220 18.93 -76.24 -5.45
N SER A 221 17.79 -76.44 -4.80
CA SER A 221 17.40 -77.75 -4.23
C SER A 221 16.51 -78.57 -5.16
N GLN A 222 16.12 -78.02 -6.30
CA GLN A 222 15.19 -78.61 -7.27
C GLN A 222 15.68 -79.96 -7.78
N GLY A 223 14.83 -80.99 -7.72
CA GLY A 223 15.15 -82.34 -8.21
C GLY A 223 16.01 -83.18 -7.27
N THR A 224 16.34 -82.66 -6.07
CA THR A 224 17.05 -83.43 -5.03
C THR A 224 16.06 -84.11 -4.08
N LYS A 225 16.47 -85.22 -3.43
CA LYS A 225 15.66 -85.86 -2.38
C LYS A 225 15.40 -84.96 -1.15
N ASN A 226 16.16 -83.87 -1.01
CA ASN A 226 16.13 -82.95 0.12
C ASN A 226 15.42 -81.61 -0.18
N GLU A 227 14.86 -81.41 -1.38
CA GLU A 227 14.16 -80.19 -1.80
C GLU A 227 13.14 -79.70 -0.77
N ARG A 228 12.20 -80.58 -0.38
CA ARG A 228 11.16 -80.27 0.62
C ARG A 228 11.74 -79.89 1.97
N LYS A 229 12.85 -80.53 2.37
CA LYS A 229 13.52 -80.28 3.65
C LYS A 229 14.22 -78.91 3.61
N ALA A 230 14.92 -78.59 2.54
CA ALA A 230 15.63 -77.32 2.38
C ALA A 230 14.65 -76.11 2.42
N ILE A 231 13.51 -76.20 1.72
CA ILE A 231 12.48 -75.16 1.74
C ILE A 231 11.86 -75.03 3.14
N ALA A 232 11.51 -76.17 3.76
CA ALA A 232 10.92 -76.16 5.10
C ALA A 232 11.88 -75.60 6.16
N ASP A 233 13.16 -75.95 6.09
CA ASP A 233 14.19 -75.45 7.02
C ASP A 233 14.45 -73.95 6.79
N ARG A 234 14.42 -73.47 5.54
CA ARG A 234 14.52 -72.03 5.22
C ARG A 234 13.33 -71.24 5.77
N VAL A 235 12.10 -71.72 5.55
CA VAL A 235 10.88 -71.07 6.10
C VAL A 235 10.91 -71.08 7.64
N LYS A 236 11.31 -72.19 8.26
CA LYS A 236 11.49 -72.26 9.72
C LYS A 236 12.54 -71.29 10.22
N SER A 237 13.66 -71.13 9.49
CA SER A 237 14.71 -70.19 9.86
C SER A 237 14.17 -68.76 9.88
N GLU A 238 13.39 -68.34 8.88
CA GLU A 238 12.78 -67.00 8.82
C GLU A 238 11.76 -66.78 9.95
N ILE A 239 10.95 -67.78 10.28
CA ILE A 239 10.01 -67.71 11.41
C ILE A 239 10.77 -67.58 12.74
N GLU A 240 11.88 -68.31 12.90
CA GLU A 240 12.68 -68.26 14.13
C GLU A 240 13.43 -66.92 14.25
N THR A 241 13.90 -66.33 13.15
CA THR A 241 14.48 -64.98 13.13
C THR A 241 13.48 -63.95 13.66
N VAL A 242 12.24 -63.95 13.15
CA VAL A 242 11.17 -63.06 13.63
C VAL A 242 10.84 -63.27 15.11
N ARG A 243 11.02 -64.50 15.62
CA ARG A 243 10.73 -64.85 17.01
C ARG A 243 11.83 -64.42 17.99
N THR A 244 13.09 -64.54 17.57
CA THR A 244 14.24 -64.42 18.47
C THR A 244 14.92 -63.06 18.39
N ASP A 245 14.76 -62.34 17.29
CA ASP A 245 15.41 -61.06 17.09
C ASP A 245 14.56 -59.89 17.66
N PRO A 246 15.02 -59.23 18.74
CA PRO A 246 14.33 -58.08 19.30
C PRO A 246 14.34 -56.86 18.37
N GLU A 247 15.30 -56.76 17.43
CA GLU A 247 15.36 -55.66 16.47
C GLU A 247 14.19 -55.73 15.48
N ILE A 248 13.80 -56.93 15.05
CA ILE A 248 12.64 -57.13 14.17
C ILE A 248 11.35 -56.66 14.85
N PHE A 249 11.17 -56.97 16.13
CA PHE A 249 10.01 -56.50 16.88
C PHE A 249 9.99 -54.96 17.00
N SER A 250 11.14 -54.34 17.28
CA SER A 250 11.27 -52.88 17.31
C SER A 250 10.98 -52.25 15.94
N GLU A 251 11.38 -52.91 14.84
CA GLU A 251 11.11 -52.47 13.49
C GLU A 251 9.61 -52.56 13.15
N MET A 252 8.93 -53.64 13.57
CA MET A 252 7.47 -53.78 13.44
C MET A 252 6.72 -52.70 14.20
N GLU A 253 7.11 -52.41 15.45
CA GLU A 253 6.52 -51.33 16.25
C GLU A 253 6.69 -49.97 15.56
N LYS A 254 7.90 -49.68 15.07
CA LYS A 254 8.20 -48.46 14.33
C LYS A 254 7.34 -48.34 13.06
N THR A 255 7.30 -49.40 12.25
CA THR A 255 6.55 -49.43 10.98
C THR A 255 5.05 -49.25 11.21
N VAL A 256 4.48 -49.91 12.23
CA VAL A 256 3.05 -49.73 12.57
C VAL A 256 2.77 -48.29 12.96
N ASN A 257 3.62 -47.67 13.78
CA ASN A 257 3.42 -46.27 14.18
C ASN A 257 3.57 -45.29 13.01
N GLU A 258 4.55 -45.51 12.13
CA GLU A 258 4.76 -44.70 10.93
C GLU A 258 3.61 -44.82 9.93
N CYS A 259 3.02 -46.02 9.77
CA CYS A 259 1.96 -46.26 8.78
C CYS A 259 0.54 -46.11 9.32
N ARG A 260 0.33 -46.19 10.63
CA ARG A 260 -1.00 -46.15 11.26
C ARG A 260 -1.10 -45.07 12.32
N ASN A 261 -0.68 -43.85 11.97
CA ASN A 261 -0.89 -42.65 12.79
C ASN A 261 -0.54 -42.84 14.28
N ASN A 262 0.64 -43.41 14.55
CA ASN A 262 1.13 -43.68 15.91
C ASN A 262 0.20 -44.57 16.78
N LEU A 263 -0.51 -45.52 16.18
CA LEU A 263 -1.47 -46.41 16.85
C LEU A 263 -0.95 -47.06 18.14
N LEU A 264 0.29 -47.56 18.17
CA LEU A 264 0.85 -48.23 19.35
C LEU A 264 1.32 -47.23 20.42
N THR A 265 1.74 -46.03 20.01
CA THR A 265 2.03 -44.93 20.94
C THR A 265 0.74 -44.49 21.64
N HIS A 266 -0.32 -44.23 20.88
CA HIS A 266 -1.64 -43.91 21.42
C HIS A 266 -2.18 -45.03 22.33
N LEU A 267 -1.97 -46.30 21.97
CA LEU A 267 -2.33 -47.44 22.82
C LEU A 267 -1.65 -47.38 24.19
N LYS A 268 -0.36 -47.03 24.27
CA LYS A 268 0.37 -46.87 25.54
C LYS A 268 -0.14 -45.69 26.36
N GLU A 269 -0.56 -44.61 25.71
CA GLU A 269 -1.17 -43.45 26.38
C GLU A 269 -2.54 -43.80 27.00
N TYR A 270 -3.38 -44.53 26.27
CA TYR A 270 -4.72 -44.93 26.75
C TYR A 270 -4.68 -46.09 27.72
N TYR A 271 -3.69 -46.99 27.63
CA TYR A 271 -3.55 -48.13 28.52
C TYR A 271 -2.10 -48.27 29.02
N PRO A 272 -1.63 -47.38 29.91
CA PRO A 272 -0.23 -47.37 30.38
C PRO A 272 0.19 -48.64 31.13
N GLY A 273 -0.77 -49.34 31.72
CA GLY A 273 -0.57 -50.60 32.45
C GLY A 273 -0.60 -51.86 31.57
N ILE A 274 -0.55 -51.72 30.24
CA ILE A 274 -0.54 -52.88 29.34
C ILE A 274 0.66 -53.79 29.62
N LYS A 275 0.39 -55.10 29.74
CA LYS A 275 1.46 -56.09 29.93
C LYS A 275 2.29 -56.20 28.66
N SER A 276 3.60 -56.47 28.79
CA SER A 276 4.49 -56.65 27.63
C SER A 276 3.97 -57.71 26.64
N GLU A 277 3.47 -58.84 27.13
CA GLU A 277 2.86 -59.89 26.31
C GLU A 277 1.58 -59.46 25.58
N GLU A 278 0.80 -58.55 26.18
CA GLU A 278 -0.41 -58.00 25.57
C GLU A 278 -0.04 -56.94 24.53
N TYR A 279 0.99 -56.13 24.80
CA TYR A 279 1.54 -55.17 23.85
C TYR A 279 2.14 -55.85 22.62
N GLN A 280 2.88 -56.94 22.82
CA GLN A 280 3.44 -57.76 21.76
C GLN A 280 2.34 -58.34 20.85
N LEU A 281 1.27 -58.87 21.46
CA LEU A 281 0.11 -59.37 20.73
C LEU A 281 -0.58 -58.25 19.92
N THR A 282 -0.75 -57.06 20.50
CA THR A 282 -1.36 -55.92 19.79
C THR A 282 -0.51 -55.48 18.60
N THR A 283 0.82 -55.46 18.76
CA THR A 283 1.76 -55.11 17.70
C THR A 283 1.60 -56.07 16.51
N PHE A 284 1.56 -57.38 16.77
CA PHE A 284 1.34 -58.38 15.70
C PHE A 284 -0.04 -58.27 15.02
N LEU A 285 -1.09 -57.95 15.78
CA LEU A 285 -2.42 -57.70 15.21
C LEU A 285 -2.42 -56.44 14.35
N ALA A 286 -1.72 -55.38 14.77
CA ALA A 286 -1.59 -54.15 14.01
C ALA A 286 -0.76 -54.34 12.72
N CYS A 287 0.20 -55.26 12.70
CA CYS A 287 0.87 -55.71 11.48
C CYS A 287 -0.06 -56.52 10.53
N GLY A 288 -1.26 -56.90 10.98
CA GLY A 288 -2.23 -57.67 10.18
C GLY A 288 -1.95 -59.17 10.14
N PHE A 289 -1.12 -59.70 11.05
CA PHE A 289 -0.83 -61.12 11.07
C PHE A 289 -2.06 -61.95 11.45
N SER A 290 -2.21 -63.10 10.80
CA SER A 290 -3.27 -64.06 11.10
C SER A 290 -3.06 -64.71 12.47
N SER A 291 -4.13 -65.19 13.12
CA SER A 291 -4.02 -65.92 14.39
C SER A 291 -3.15 -67.18 14.29
N ARG A 292 -3.01 -67.77 13.10
CA ARG A 292 -2.09 -68.90 12.84
C ARG A 292 -0.63 -68.44 12.85
N THR A 293 -0.33 -67.32 12.20
CA THR A 293 1.01 -66.74 12.17
C THR A 293 1.45 -66.30 13.57
N ILE A 294 0.57 -65.64 14.31
CA ILE A 294 0.81 -65.22 15.69
C ILE A 294 1.06 -66.43 16.60
N SER A 295 0.30 -67.51 16.40
CA SER A 295 0.50 -68.79 17.12
C SER A 295 1.90 -69.38 16.89
N LEU A 296 2.45 -69.25 15.68
CA LEU A 296 3.81 -69.69 15.36
C LEU A 296 4.87 -68.79 16.03
N PHE A 297 4.69 -67.46 15.99
CA PHE A 297 5.63 -66.52 16.60
C PHE A 297 5.67 -66.64 18.13
N LEU A 298 4.52 -66.84 18.77
CA LEU A 298 4.42 -66.97 20.23
C LEU A 298 4.60 -68.41 20.73
N ASN A 299 4.70 -69.39 19.85
CA ASN A 299 4.76 -70.82 20.19
C ASN A 299 3.58 -71.27 21.09
N GLU A 300 2.38 -70.75 20.80
CA GLU A 300 1.14 -71.02 21.54
C GLU A 300 0.10 -71.66 20.63
N SER A 301 -0.89 -72.35 21.21
CA SER A 301 -2.01 -72.88 20.40
C SER A 301 -2.87 -71.74 19.84
N ILE A 302 -3.41 -71.94 18.64
CA ILE A 302 -4.29 -70.97 17.98
C ILE A 302 -5.52 -70.64 18.85
N GLU A 303 -6.05 -71.62 19.60
CA GLU A 303 -7.15 -71.42 20.54
C GLU A 303 -6.80 -70.42 21.66
N ASN A 304 -5.57 -70.50 22.17
CA ASN A 304 -5.08 -69.57 23.19
C ASN A 304 -4.95 -68.15 22.61
N ILE A 305 -4.48 -68.01 21.37
CA ILE A 305 -4.42 -66.72 20.68
C ILE A 305 -5.81 -66.09 20.54
N TYR A 306 -6.84 -66.85 20.15
CA TYR A 306 -8.22 -66.34 20.09
C TYR A 306 -8.73 -65.87 21.45
N LYS A 307 -8.49 -66.65 22.51
CA LYS A 307 -8.87 -66.29 23.89
C LYS A 307 -8.16 -65.01 24.35
N ARG A 308 -6.85 -64.90 24.10
CA ARG A 308 -6.03 -63.71 24.45
C ARG A 308 -6.49 -62.48 23.67
N LYS A 309 -6.73 -62.61 22.36
CA LYS A 309 -7.25 -61.55 21.49
C LYS A 309 -8.59 -61.01 21.99
N SER A 310 -9.54 -61.89 22.31
CA SER A 310 -10.85 -61.51 22.83
C SER A 310 -10.77 -60.77 24.18
N ARG A 311 -9.98 -61.30 25.12
CA ARG A 311 -9.74 -60.66 26.43
C ARG A 311 -9.08 -59.29 26.27
N LEU A 312 -8.07 -59.18 25.41
CA LEU A 312 -7.36 -57.93 25.16
C LEU A 312 -8.29 -56.87 24.56
N LYS A 313 -9.12 -57.24 23.58
CA LYS A 313 -10.16 -56.36 23.02
C LYS A 313 -11.09 -55.82 24.10
N GLN A 314 -11.57 -56.67 24.99
CA GLN A 314 -12.44 -56.25 26.10
C GLN A 314 -11.73 -55.30 27.08
N ARG A 315 -10.47 -55.59 27.42
CA ARG A 315 -9.67 -54.75 28.34
C ARG A 315 -9.38 -53.36 27.75
N ILE A 316 -9.10 -53.28 26.45
CA ILE A 316 -8.89 -52.00 25.77
C ILE A 316 -10.20 -51.20 25.71
N ARG A 317 -11.34 -51.85 25.37
CA ARG A 317 -12.65 -51.19 25.39
C ARG A 317 -13.00 -50.60 26.76
N ALA A 318 -12.65 -51.30 27.84
CA ALA A 318 -12.90 -50.83 29.20
C ALA A 318 -12.12 -49.55 29.57
N GLN A 319 -11.06 -49.19 28.82
CA GLN A 319 -10.31 -47.94 29.04
C GLN A 319 -10.96 -46.71 28.37
N ASN A 320 -12.05 -46.90 27.61
CA ASN A 320 -12.76 -45.82 26.88
C ASN A 320 -11.82 -44.94 26.02
N PRO A 321 -11.09 -45.51 25.03
CA PRO A 321 -10.25 -44.71 24.14
C PRO A 321 -11.11 -43.69 23.34
N PRO A 322 -10.64 -42.44 23.17
CA PRO A 322 -11.39 -41.38 22.50
C PRO A 322 -11.57 -41.61 20.99
N ASP A 323 -10.80 -42.52 20.38
CA ASP A 323 -10.91 -42.91 18.97
C ASP A 323 -11.10 -44.43 18.86
N ASP A 324 -12.35 -44.89 19.04
CA ASP A 324 -12.72 -46.31 19.13
C ASP A 324 -12.60 -47.06 17.78
N THR A 325 -12.13 -46.41 16.71
CA THR A 325 -12.13 -46.94 15.35
C THR A 325 -10.82 -47.64 14.95
N GLU A 326 -9.66 -46.98 15.04
CA GLU A 326 -8.39 -47.53 14.53
C GLU A 326 -7.83 -48.67 15.39
N ILE A 327 -7.81 -48.51 16.72
CA ILE A 327 -7.30 -49.56 17.63
C ILE A 327 -8.25 -50.77 17.64
N MET A 328 -9.56 -50.57 17.52
CA MET A 328 -10.51 -51.70 17.46
C MET A 328 -10.51 -52.40 16.11
N ALA A 329 -10.14 -51.71 15.02
CA ALA A 329 -10.09 -52.29 13.67
C ALA A 329 -9.05 -53.41 13.52
N ILE A 330 -8.05 -53.48 14.41
CA ILE A 330 -7.04 -54.56 14.39
C ILE A 330 -7.53 -55.87 15.03
N PHE A 331 -8.69 -55.85 15.71
CA PHE A 331 -9.27 -57.01 16.42
C PHE A 331 -10.46 -57.66 15.69
#